data_AF-X0TY77-F1
#
_entry.id   AF-X0TY77-F1
#
_cell.length_a   1.000
_cell.length_b   1.000
_cell.length_c   1.000
_cell.angle_alpha   90.00
_cell.angle_beta   90.00
_cell.angle_gamma   90.00
#
_symmetry.space_group_name_H-M   'P 1'
#
loop_
_entity.id
_entity.type
_entity.pdbx_description
1 polymer ?
#
loop_
_entity_poly.entity_id
_entity_poly.type
_entity_poly.pdbx_seq_one_letter_code
_entity_poly.pdbx_strand_id
1 'polypeptide(L)'
;MKAEKYTSKNTRKGIALIVSMIFLAIFASLTVAMLTMSSTNVRIADNHRQSSRAFESADSGLEVVRYWLGGMDVDAKDLTTVVDNLNSSLTSANITNFAAVGDSYYDPNYLTIDDSGSAVSLNSQTNQAFSATASMLDADTLQVDVTGTNGTLSRTLRANFNFAVRANTVFDYGVATRGALHMVGQSEISGTDPNVLRIDAGVYIEGIDELDGLSFS
;
A
#
# COMPACT_ATOMS: atom_id res chain seq x y z
N MET A 1 -99.84 16.56 33.04
CA MET A 1 -98.73 17.09 32.23
C MET A 1 -97.50 16.21 32.46
N LYS A 2 -97.00 15.53 31.42
CA LYS A 2 -95.84 14.63 31.48
C LYS A 2 -94.59 15.42 31.10
N ALA A 3 -93.56 15.41 31.95
CA ALA A 3 -92.26 16.03 31.66
C ALA A 3 -91.40 15.07 30.82
N GLU A 4 -90.99 15.53 29.65
CA GLU A 4 -90.15 14.79 28.70
C GLU A 4 -88.67 14.94 29.09
N LYS A 5 -87.98 13.80 29.26
CA LYS A 5 -86.61 13.71 29.78
C LYS A 5 -85.65 13.64 28.59
N TYR A 6 -85.07 14.77 28.20
CA TYR A 6 -84.05 14.82 27.15
C TYR A 6 -82.77 14.09 27.61
N THR A 7 -82.52 12.92 27.04
CA THR A 7 -81.30 12.15 27.29
C THR A 7 -80.19 12.60 26.33
N SER A 8 -79.29 13.44 26.83
CA SER A 8 -78.08 13.85 26.11
C SER A 8 -77.14 12.64 25.92
N LYS A 9 -77.03 12.16 24.68
CA LYS A 9 -76.17 11.03 24.27
C LYS A 9 -75.00 11.43 23.35
N ASN A 10 -74.57 12.69 23.37
CA ASN A 10 -73.59 13.21 22.40
C ASN A 10 -72.16 13.48 22.93
N THR A 11 -71.86 13.29 24.21
CA THR A 11 -70.53 13.58 24.79
C THR A 11 -69.47 12.49 24.55
N ARG A 12 -69.84 11.28 24.12
CA ARG A 12 -68.89 10.17 23.90
C ARG A 12 -68.13 10.24 22.56
N LYS A 13 -68.66 10.97 21.57
CA LYS A 13 -68.05 11.07 20.23
C LYS A 13 -66.80 11.97 20.22
N GLY A 14 -66.75 12.99 21.09
CA GLY A 14 -65.60 13.90 21.19
C GLY A 14 -64.35 13.23 21.77
N ILE A 15 -64.52 12.42 22.81
CA ILE A 15 -63.40 11.72 23.46
C ILE A 15 -62.77 10.69 22.51
N ALA A 16 -63.57 9.95 21.74
CA ALA A 16 -63.06 9.01 20.75
C ALA A 16 -62.21 9.68 19.67
N LEU A 17 -62.60 10.89 19.25
CA LEU A 17 -61.85 11.68 18.27
C LEU A 17 -60.50 12.17 18.85
N ILE A 18 -60.49 12.66 20.09
CA ILE A 18 -59.26 13.08 20.78
C ILE A 18 -58.31 11.89 20.94
N VAL A 19 -58.81 10.75 21.42
CA VAL A 19 -58.02 9.53 21.58
C VAL A 19 -57.44 9.09 20.24
N SER A 20 -58.23 9.12 19.16
CA SER A 20 -57.75 8.80 17.81
C SER A 20 -56.66 9.75 17.33
N MET A 21 -56.77 11.06 17.60
CA MET A 21 -55.73 12.03 17.25
C MET A 21 -54.44 11.80 18.05
N ILE A 22 -54.54 11.45 19.34
CA ILE A 22 -53.37 11.11 20.16
C ILE A 22 -52.67 9.87 19.61
N PHE A 23 -53.42 8.81 19.30
CA PHE A 23 -52.85 7.61 18.68
C PHE A 23 -52.18 7.93 17.35
N LEU A 24 -52.83 8.72 16.49
CA LEU A 24 -52.27 9.12 15.20
C LEU A 24 -50.98 9.93 15.36
N ALA A 25 -50.92 10.84 16.34
CA ALA A 25 -49.71 11.61 16.64
C ALA A 25 -48.54 10.71 17.10
N ILE A 26 -48.81 9.70 17.95
CA ILE A 26 -47.80 8.74 18.41
C ILE A 26 -47.30 7.86 17.25
N PHE A 27 -48.21 7.36 16.41
CA PHE A 27 -47.81 6.56 15.25
C PHE A 27 -47.05 7.39 14.21
N ALA A 28 -47.42 8.65 14.01
CA ALA A 28 -46.69 9.57 13.14
C ALA A 28 -45.27 9.82 13.65
N SER A 29 -45.09 10.10 14.95
CA SER A 29 -43.77 10.33 15.53
C SER A 29 -42.90 9.06 15.48
N LEU A 30 -43.48 7.89 15.74
CA LEU A 30 -42.78 6.60 15.61
C LEU A 30 -42.34 6.32 14.17
N THR A 31 -43.22 6.58 13.20
CA THR A 31 -42.92 6.40 11.77
C THR A 31 -41.79 7.33 11.32
N VAL A 32 -41.83 8.59 11.74
CA VAL A 32 -40.75 9.56 11.44
C VAL A 32 -39.43 9.14 12.08
N ALA A 33 -39.46 8.64 13.32
CA ALA A 33 -38.27 8.13 13.99
C ALA A 33 -37.66 6.92 13.24
N MET A 34 -38.48 5.95 12.83
CA MET A 34 -38.03 4.80 12.04
C MET A 34 -37.49 5.21 10.67
N LEU A 35 -38.14 6.15 9.98
CA LEU A 35 -37.68 6.67 8.70
C LEU A 35 -36.32 7.38 8.82
N THR A 36 -36.14 8.15 9.89
CA THR A 36 -34.87 8.84 10.19
C THR A 36 -33.75 7.84 10.49
N MET A 37 -34.03 6.81 11.27
CA MET A 37 -33.07 5.75 11.58
C MET A 37 -32.69 4.97 10.32
N SER A 38 -33.67 4.60 9.47
CA SER A 38 -33.43 3.92 8.19
C SER A 38 -32.57 4.77 7.25
N SER A 39 -32.86 6.06 7.14
CA SER A 39 -32.09 6.98 6.30
C SER A 39 -30.64 7.11 6.78
N THR A 40 -30.45 7.18 8.09
CA THR A 40 -29.12 7.19 8.71
C THR A 40 -28.36 5.90 8.43
N ASN A 41 -29.01 4.74 8.59
CA ASN A 41 -28.39 3.44 8.32
C ASN A 41 -27.95 3.29 6.86
N VAL A 42 -28.74 3.77 5.90
CA VAL A 42 -28.36 3.77 4.47
C VAL A 42 -27.11 4.62 4.23
N ARG A 43 -27.04 5.81 4.84
CA ARG A 43 -25.85 6.68 4.74
C ARG A 43 -24.61 6.04 5.36
N ILE A 44 -24.76 5.38 6.51
CA ILE A 44 -23.66 4.64 7.16
C ILE A 44 -23.18 3.50 6.25
N ALA A 45 -24.11 2.72 5.67
CA ALA A 45 -23.77 1.64 4.77
C ALA A 45 -23.04 2.15 3.51
N ASP A 46 -23.50 3.27 2.93
CA ASP A 46 -22.83 3.85 1.76
C ASP A 46 -21.44 4.39 2.11
N ASN A 47 -21.28 5.08 3.25
CA ASN A 47 -19.98 5.52 3.73
C ASN A 47 -19.03 4.34 3.98
N HIS A 48 -19.53 3.25 4.56
CA HIS A 48 -18.73 2.04 4.77
C HIS A 48 -18.30 1.45 3.43
N ARG A 49 -19.20 1.36 2.45
CA ARG A 49 -18.89 0.87 1.09
C ARG A 49 -17.85 1.77 0.40
N GLN A 50 -18.01 3.08 0.48
CA GLN A 50 -17.06 4.03 -0.09
C GLN A 50 -15.69 3.91 0.59
N SER A 51 -15.68 3.76 1.92
CA SER A 51 -14.47 3.53 2.71
C SER A 51 -13.75 2.24 2.36
N SER A 52 -14.48 1.13 2.20
CA SER A 52 -13.89 -0.14 1.78
C SER A 52 -13.25 -0.03 0.41
N ARG A 53 -13.90 0.64 -0.54
CA ARG A 53 -13.35 0.85 -1.89
C ARG A 53 -12.10 1.75 -1.91
N ALA A 54 -12.07 2.80 -1.09
CA ALA A 54 -10.87 3.63 -0.95
C ALA A 54 -9.71 2.83 -0.35
N PHE A 55 -9.99 1.96 0.63
CA PHE A 55 -9.01 1.04 1.19
C PHE A 55 -8.52 0.02 0.16
N GLU A 56 -9.41 -0.63 -0.61
CA GLU A 56 -9.05 -1.56 -1.69
C GLU A 56 -8.16 -0.88 -2.75
N SER A 57 -8.41 0.39 -3.05
CA SER A 57 -7.60 1.18 -3.98
C SER A 57 -6.19 1.44 -3.41
N ALA A 58 -6.09 1.72 -2.11
CA ALA A 58 -4.82 1.89 -1.41
C ALA A 58 -4.02 0.57 -1.35
N ASP A 59 -4.71 -0.55 -1.07
CA ASP A 59 -4.11 -1.89 -0.98
C ASP A 59 -3.57 -2.35 -2.34
N SER A 60 -4.35 -2.11 -3.42
CA SER A 60 -3.90 -2.35 -4.79
C SER A 60 -2.67 -1.51 -5.14
N GLY A 61 -2.65 -0.23 -4.76
CA GLY A 61 -1.50 0.64 -4.95
C GLY A 61 -0.27 0.18 -4.18
N LEU A 62 -0.45 -0.31 -2.95
CA LEU A 62 0.64 -0.84 -2.13
C LEU A 62 1.27 -2.09 -2.75
N GLU A 63 0.46 -2.98 -3.32
CA GLU A 63 0.99 -4.17 -4.00
C GLU A 63 1.74 -3.79 -5.28
N VAL A 64 1.26 -2.79 -6.05
CA VAL A 64 1.98 -2.26 -7.22
C VAL A 64 3.33 -1.68 -6.79
N VAL A 65 3.34 -0.80 -5.79
CA VAL A 65 4.58 -0.22 -5.25
C VAL A 65 5.52 -1.32 -4.77
N ARG A 66 5.02 -2.27 -3.98
CA ARG A 66 5.82 -3.39 -3.46
C ARG A 66 6.42 -4.25 -4.57
N TYR A 67 5.65 -4.53 -5.63
CA TYR A 67 6.13 -5.30 -6.77
C TYR A 67 7.31 -4.62 -7.46
N TRP A 68 7.18 -3.31 -7.73
CA TRP A 68 8.24 -2.55 -8.38
C TRP A 68 9.44 -2.32 -7.47
N LEU A 69 9.23 -1.95 -6.20
CA LEU A 69 10.31 -1.77 -5.23
C LEU A 69 11.06 -3.07 -4.93
N GLY A 70 10.37 -4.21 -4.86
CA GLY A 70 10.98 -5.50 -4.58
C GLY A 70 11.78 -6.09 -5.74
N GLY A 71 11.56 -5.59 -6.97
CA GLY A 71 12.29 -6.01 -8.16
C GLY A 71 13.56 -5.22 -8.43
N MET A 72 13.80 -4.12 -7.72
CA MET A 72 14.94 -3.24 -7.97
C MET A 72 16.17 -3.65 -7.19
N ASP A 73 17.31 -3.57 -7.86
CA ASP A 73 18.62 -3.55 -7.21
C ASP A 73 19.02 -2.08 -7.02
N VAL A 74 19.57 -1.76 -5.86
CA VAL A 74 19.86 -0.38 -5.45
C VAL A 74 21.28 -0.32 -4.93
N ASP A 75 22.22 0.07 -5.79
CA ASP A 75 23.64 0.20 -5.47
C ASP A 75 23.89 1.32 -4.46
N ALA A 76 23.10 2.39 -4.52
CA ALA A 76 23.16 3.53 -3.62
C ALA A 76 21.79 3.80 -3.01
N LYS A 77 21.71 3.84 -1.68
CA LYS A 77 20.48 4.07 -0.89
C LYS A 77 20.01 5.53 -0.93
N ASP A 78 20.23 6.22 -2.05
CA ASP A 78 19.72 7.57 -2.30
C ASP A 78 18.37 7.45 -3.02
N LEU A 79 17.41 8.25 -2.58
CA LEU A 79 16.07 8.28 -3.15
C LEU A 79 16.09 8.71 -4.62
N THR A 80 17.06 9.53 -5.03
CA THR A 80 17.26 9.89 -6.44
C THR A 80 17.58 8.66 -7.31
N THR A 81 18.44 7.77 -6.82
CA THR A 81 18.80 6.53 -7.52
C THR A 81 17.61 5.56 -7.57
N VAL A 82 16.82 5.50 -6.49
CA VAL A 82 15.57 4.71 -6.45
C VAL A 82 14.59 5.21 -7.51
N VAL A 83 14.44 6.53 -7.68
CA VAL A 83 13.58 7.14 -8.70
C VAL A 83 14.04 6.78 -10.10
N ASP A 84 15.32 6.95 -10.39
CA ASP A 84 15.88 6.68 -11.71
C ASP A 84 15.75 5.19 -12.08
N ASN A 85 16.06 4.29 -11.15
CA ASN A 85 15.90 2.84 -11.34
C ASN A 85 14.44 2.44 -11.54
N LEU A 86 13.52 3.05 -10.80
CA LEU A 86 12.10 2.78 -10.92
C LEU A 86 11.57 3.25 -12.27
N ASN A 87 11.86 4.50 -12.66
CA ASN A 87 11.43 5.05 -13.96
C ASN A 87 12.05 4.29 -15.15
N SER A 88 13.30 3.85 -15.03
CA SER A 88 13.95 3.01 -16.04
C SER A 88 13.26 1.65 -16.18
N SER A 89 12.90 1.03 -15.06
CA SER A 89 12.17 -0.25 -15.03
C SER A 89 10.77 -0.12 -15.63
N LEU A 90 10.05 0.96 -15.31
CA LEU A 90 8.73 1.27 -15.84
C LEU A 90 8.76 1.54 -17.34
N THR A 91 9.74 2.32 -17.80
CA THR A 91 9.95 2.60 -19.23
C THR A 91 10.27 1.32 -20.00
N SER A 92 11.12 0.45 -19.44
CA SER A 92 11.46 -0.85 -20.02
C SER A 92 10.25 -1.79 -20.11
N ALA A 93 9.32 -1.68 -19.17
CA ALA A 93 8.05 -2.41 -19.17
C ALA A 93 6.94 -1.71 -19.98
N ASN A 94 7.22 -0.58 -20.63
CA ASN A 94 6.28 0.22 -21.40
C ASN A 94 5.04 0.68 -20.59
N ILE A 95 5.25 1.02 -19.32
CA ILE A 95 4.23 1.58 -18.42
C ILE A 95 4.33 3.10 -18.44
N THR A 96 3.22 3.78 -18.77
CA THR A 96 3.19 5.26 -18.92
C THR A 96 2.26 5.98 -17.95
N ASN A 97 1.42 5.23 -17.23
CA ASN A 97 0.40 5.75 -16.31
C ASN A 97 0.86 5.70 -14.84
N PHE A 98 2.15 5.55 -14.62
CA PHE A 98 2.78 5.38 -13.33
C PHE A 98 4.22 5.84 -13.46
N ALA A 99 4.62 6.82 -12.66
CA ALA A 99 5.93 7.43 -12.65
C ALA A 99 6.35 7.73 -11.22
N ALA A 100 7.66 7.67 -10.99
CA ALA A 100 8.29 8.10 -9.75
C ALA A 100 8.85 9.51 -9.97
N VAL A 101 8.41 10.49 -9.17
CA VAL A 101 8.86 11.88 -9.25
C VAL A 101 9.50 12.26 -7.92
N GLY A 102 10.84 12.34 -7.92
CA GLY A 102 11.57 12.90 -6.78
C GLY A 102 11.40 14.41 -6.72
N ASP A 103 11.18 14.96 -5.52
CA ASP A 103 11.19 16.41 -5.32
C ASP A 103 12.60 16.89 -4.99
N SER A 104 13.50 16.81 -5.97
CA SER A 104 14.90 17.22 -5.78
C SER A 104 15.08 18.71 -5.47
N TYR A 105 14.03 19.53 -5.65
CA TYR A 105 14.10 20.97 -5.45
C TYR A 105 13.68 21.39 -4.03
N TYR A 106 12.67 20.74 -3.44
CA TYR A 106 12.19 21.09 -2.10
C TYR A 106 12.59 20.10 -1.00
N ASP A 107 12.65 18.79 -1.28
CA ASP A 107 13.07 17.78 -0.30
C ASP A 107 13.67 16.53 -0.98
N PRO A 108 15.01 16.36 -0.94
CA PRO A 108 15.66 15.21 -1.57
C PRO A 108 15.28 13.87 -0.92
N ASN A 109 14.67 13.88 0.27
CA ASN A 109 14.21 12.68 0.96
C ASN A 109 12.73 12.36 0.70
N TYR A 110 12.09 13.02 -0.26
CA TYR A 110 10.69 12.82 -0.59
C TYR A 110 10.48 12.46 -2.06
N LEU A 111 9.67 11.43 -2.28
CA LEU A 111 9.30 10.90 -3.58
C LEU A 111 7.78 10.80 -3.66
N THR A 112 7.20 11.23 -4.77
CA THR A 112 5.80 10.94 -5.11
C THR A 112 5.73 9.93 -6.26
N ILE A 113 4.85 8.94 -6.12
CA ILE A 113 4.53 7.94 -7.13
C ILE A 113 3.11 8.23 -7.60
N ASP A 114 2.99 8.69 -8.84
CA ASP A 114 1.74 9.13 -9.44
C ASP A 114 1.75 9.00 -10.98
N ASP A 115 0.67 9.43 -11.63
CA ASP A 115 0.55 9.57 -13.08
C ASP A 115 0.80 11.03 -13.49
N SER A 116 2.07 11.42 -13.56
CA SER A 116 2.50 12.75 -14.04
C SER A 116 1.85 13.92 -13.28
N GLY A 117 1.78 13.82 -11.95
CA GLY A 117 1.15 14.82 -11.08
C GLY A 117 -0.33 14.58 -10.78
N SER A 118 -0.90 13.45 -11.21
CA SER A 118 -2.27 13.02 -10.90
C SER A 118 -2.30 11.61 -10.31
N ALA A 119 -3.28 11.28 -9.47
CA ALA A 119 -3.40 9.92 -8.93
C ALA A 119 -3.61 8.88 -10.05
N VAL A 120 -2.96 7.72 -9.92
CA VAL A 120 -3.04 6.60 -10.85
C VAL A 120 -4.45 6.03 -10.84
N SER A 121 -5.17 6.16 -11.96
CA SER A 121 -6.57 5.71 -12.05
C SER A 121 -6.65 4.18 -12.16
N LEU A 122 -7.39 3.56 -11.22
CA LEU A 122 -7.76 2.15 -11.28
C LEU A 122 -9.08 1.95 -12.01
N ASN A 123 -10.04 2.84 -11.77
CA ASN A 123 -11.33 2.83 -12.45
C ASN A 123 -11.90 4.26 -12.53
N SER A 124 -11.96 4.78 -13.76
CA SER A 124 -12.47 6.12 -14.05
C SER A 124 -13.97 6.27 -13.89
N GLN A 125 -14.76 5.18 -13.93
CA GLN A 125 -16.22 5.23 -13.74
C GLN A 125 -16.60 5.40 -12.27
N THR A 126 -15.78 4.87 -11.37
CA THR A 126 -16.00 4.94 -9.91
C THR A 126 -15.10 5.98 -9.24
N ASN A 127 -14.27 6.71 -10.00
CA ASN A 127 -13.24 7.61 -9.46
C ASN A 127 -12.35 6.91 -8.43
N GLN A 128 -11.99 5.65 -8.70
CA GLN A 128 -11.01 4.91 -7.90
C GLN A 128 -9.62 5.17 -8.45
N ALA A 129 -8.75 5.65 -7.59
CA ALA A 129 -7.36 5.92 -7.92
C ALA A 129 -6.48 5.70 -6.68
N PHE A 130 -5.17 5.66 -6.89
CA PHE A 130 -4.21 5.72 -5.81
C PHE A 130 -3.06 6.65 -6.14
N SER A 131 -2.44 7.21 -5.12
CA SER A 131 -1.12 7.83 -5.20
C SER A 131 -0.28 7.28 -4.06
N ALA A 132 1.04 7.29 -4.21
CA ALA A 132 1.93 6.92 -3.13
C ALA A 132 3.00 7.97 -2.92
N THR A 133 3.48 8.09 -1.70
CA THR A 133 4.57 8.99 -1.34
C THR A 133 5.56 8.21 -0.50
N ALA A 134 6.84 8.30 -0.84
CA ALA A 134 7.91 7.58 -0.17
C ALA A 134 8.90 8.56 0.45
N SER A 135 9.39 8.21 1.63
CA SER A 135 10.38 9.00 2.37
C SER A 135 11.34 8.10 3.12
N MET A 136 12.62 8.44 3.13
CA MET A 136 13.61 7.73 3.95
C MET A 136 13.38 8.06 5.43
N LEU A 137 13.11 7.04 6.24
CA LEU A 137 12.96 7.18 7.69
C LEU A 137 14.33 7.12 8.38
N ASP A 138 15.21 6.26 7.88
CA ASP A 138 16.60 6.11 8.25
C ASP A 138 17.42 5.65 7.03
N ALA A 139 18.68 5.24 7.21
CA ALA A 139 19.56 4.85 6.10
C ALA A 139 19.10 3.58 5.36
N ASP A 140 18.28 2.74 6.00
CA ASP A 140 17.90 1.42 5.51
C ASP A 140 16.39 1.24 5.38
N THR A 141 15.58 2.18 5.88
CA THR A 141 14.13 2.08 5.95
C THR A 141 13.47 3.14 5.08
N LEU A 142 12.80 2.68 4.03
CA LEU A 142 11.92 3.50 3.20
C LEU A 142 10.48 3.39 3.72
N GLN A 143 9.92 4.49 4.24
CA GLN A 143 8.50 4.57 4.55
C GLN A 143 7.73 4.94 3.29
N VAL A 144 6.70 4.17 2.95
CA VAL A 144 5.79 4.47 1.86
C VAL A 144 4.36 4.61 2.37
N ASP A 145 3.74 5.73 2.03
CA ASP A 145 2.35 6.05 2.29
C ASP A 145 1.55 5.97 0.99
N VAL A 146 0.67 4.99 0.87
CA VAL A 146 -0.21 4.81 -0.28
C VAL A 146 -1.60 5.29 0.05
N THR A 147 -2.06 6.32 -0.65
CA THR A 147 -3.40 6.89 -0.49
C THR A 147 -4.30 6.44 -1.63
N GLY A 148 -5.28 5.60 -1.32
CA GLY A 148 -6.36 5.22 -2.22
C GLY A 148 -7.56 6.16 -2.07
N THR A 149 -8.22 6.44 -3.19
CA THR A 149 -9.38 7.32 -3.25
C THR A 149 -10.56 6.61 -3.91
N ASN A 150 -11.77 7.01 -3.51
CA ASN A 150 -13.01 6.65 -4.19
C ASN A 150 -13.96 7.85 -4.08
N GLY A 151 -13.97 8.69 -5.13
CA GLY A 151 -14.67 9.98 -5.11
C GLY A 151 -14.07 10.94 -4.08
N THR A 152 -14.84 11.32 -3.07
CA THR A 152 -14.40 12.29 -2.03
C THR A 152 -13.75 11.65 -0.81
N LEU A 153 -13.78 10.31 -0.70
CA LEU A 153 -13.26 9.59 0.45
C LEU A 153 -11.89 9.00 0.11
N SER A 154 -10.92 9.21 1.01
CA SER A 154 -9.57 8.65 0.91
C SER A 154 -9.21 7.78 2.12
N ARG A 155 -8.33 6.81 1.89
CA ARG A 155 -7.71 5.98 2.91
C ARG A 155 -6.23 5.84 2.60
N THR A 156 -5.40 5.93 3.64
CA THR A 156 -3.94 5.83 3.50
C THR A 156 -3.45 4.59 4.23
N LEU A 157 -2.62 3.80 3.55
CA LEU A 157 -1.86 2.69 4.10
C LEU A 157 -0.40 3.09 4.20
N ARG A 158 0.23 2.76 5.32
CA ARG A 158 1.66 3.00 5.54
C ARG A 158 2.38 1.67 5.63
N ALA A 159 3.46 1.53 4.87
CA ALA A 159 4.36 0.39 4.92
C ALA A 159 5.81 0.85 5.02
N ASN A 160 6.63 0.08 5.73
CA ASN A 160 8.06 0.32 5.84
C ASN A 160 8.79 -0.81 5.11
N PHE A 161 9.64 -0.43 4.15
CA PHE A 161 10.50 -1.34 3.40
C PHE A 161 11.92 -1.22 3.92
N ASN A 162 12.52 -2.34 4.29
CA ASN A 162 13.92 -2.38 4.70
C ASN A 162 14.77 -2.82 3.53
N PHE A 163 15.77 -2.02 3.16
CA PHE A 163 16.80 -2.42 2.22
C PHE A 163 17.68 -3.48 2.88
N ALA A 164 17.83 -4.62 2.21
CA ALA A 164 18.69 -5.70 2.66
C ALA A 164 19.60 -6.13 1.52
N VAL A 165 20.83 -6.54 1.86
CA VAL A 165 21.75 -7.13 0.90
C VAL A 165 21.15 -8.45 0.41
N ARG A 166 21.04 -8.61 -0.90
CA ARG A 166 20.49 -9.81 -1.51
C ARG A 166 21.42 -10.99 -1.21
N ALA A 167 20.91 -12.02 -0.52
CA ALA A 167 21.70 -13.13 0.01
C ALA A 167 22.35 -14.07 -1.04
N ASN A 168 22.29 -13.74 -2.33
CA ASN A 168 22.93 -14.52 -3.40
C ASN A 168 24.31 -13.95 -3.72
N THR A 169 25.25 -14.11 -2.80
CA THR A 169 26.69 -13.84 -3.00
C THR A 169 27.44 -15.03 -3.58
N VAL A 170 26.74 -16.06 -4.06
CA VAL A 170 27.36 -17.34 -4.49
C VAL A 170 28.25 -17.16 -5.74
N PHE A 171 28.29 -15.97 -6.34
CA PHE A 171 29.18 -15.63 -7.45
C PHE A 171 30.04 -14.41 -7.17
N ASP A 172 30.31 -14.09 -5.91
CA ASP A 172 31.29 -13.07 -5.53
C ASP A 172 32.72 -13.66 -5.49
N TYR A 173 33.02 -14.53 -6.46
CA TYR A 173 34.32 -15.19 -6.61
C TYR A 173 34.98 -14.69 -7.88
N GLY A 174 36.24 -14.24 -7.78
CA GLY A 174 37.02 -13.84 -8.95
C GLY A 174 37.24 -14.98 -9.97
N VAL A 175 37.17 -16.24 -9.52
CA VAL A 175 37.23 -17.44 -10.36
C VAL A 175 36.45 -18.58 -9.70
N ALA A 176 35.51 -19.21 -10.41
CA ALA A 176 34.82 -20.43 -9.99
C ALA A 176 34.89 -21.50 -11.08
N THR A 177 35.58 -22.62 -10.83
CA THR A 177 35.70 -23.72 -11.80
C THR A 177 35.29 -25.05 -11.17
N ARG A 178 34.51 -25.85 -11.91
CA ARG A 178 34.16 -27.24 -11.54
C ARG A 178 35.23 -28.28 -11.90
N GLY A 179 36.31 -27.87 -12.57
CA GLY A 179 37.40 -28.74 -13.02
C GLY A 179 38.77 -28.10 -12.78
N ALA A 180 39.84 -28.81 -13.12
CA ALA A 180 41.21 -28.40 -12.85
C ALA A 180 41.51 -27.00 -13.42
N LEU A 181 41.87 -26.07 -12.54
CA LEU A 181 42.34 -24.73 -12.91
C LEU A 181 43.85 -24.78 -13.10
N HIS A 182 44.32 -24.60 -14.34
CA HIS A 182 45.74 -24.55 -14.67
C HIS A 182 46.15 -23.09 -14.93
N MET A 183 46.82 -22.47 -13.96
CA MET A 183 47.35 -21.11 -14.08
C MET A 183 48.84 -21.17 -14.43
N VAL A 184 49.24 -20.58 -15.56
CA VAL A 184 50.65 -20.53 -16.00
C VAL A 184 51.07 -19.08 -16.13
N GLY A 185 52.21 -18.74 -15.52
CA GLY A 185 52.75 -17.37 -15.49
C GLY A 185 52.35 -16.60 -14.24
N GLN A 186 52.61 -15.29 -14.23
CA GLN A 186 52.22 -14.38 -13.15
C GLN A 186 50.78 -13.95 -13.37
N SER A 187 49.85 -14.59 -12.67
CA SER A 187 48.43 -14.20 -12.68
C SER A 187 48.14 -13.23 -11.53
N GLU A 188 47.63 -12.05 -11.86
CA GLU A 188 47.10 -11.09 -10.90
C GLU A 188 45.58 -11.18 -10.92
N ILE A 189 44.97 -11.55 -9.79
CA ILE A 189 43.52 -11.55 -9.60
C ILE A 189 43.24 -10.38 -8.66
N SER A 190 42.63 -9.31 -9.19
CA SER A 190 42.14 -8.19 -8.40
C SER A 190 40.62 -8.26 -8.30
N GLY A 191 40.09 -8.14 -7.08
CA GLY A 191 38.67 -7.94 -6.85
C GLY A 191 38.33 -6.47 -7.02
N THR A 192 37.23 -6.16 -7.70
CA THR A 192 36.71 -4.80 -7.83
C THR A 192 35.59 -4.61 -6.84
N ASP A 193 35.90 -4.05 -5.67
CA ASP A 193 34.90 -3.29 -4.94
C ASP A 193 35.55 -2.16 -4.13
N PRO A 194 35.46 -0.89 -4.59
CA PRO A 194 36.10 0.24 -3.89
C PRO A 194 35.34 0.70 -2.63
N ASN A 195 34.14 0.19 -2.37
CA ASN A 195 33.26 0.71 -1.30
C ASN A 195 32.86 -0.32 -0.23
N VAL A 196 33.33 -1.57 -0.30
CA VAL A 196 33.02 -2.59 0.72
C VAL A 196 34.20 -2.75 1.67
N LEU A 197 33.96 -2.50 2.97
CA LEU A 197 34.86 -2.78 4.08
C LEU A 197 35.44 -4.19 3.94
N ARG A 198 36.71 -4.26 3.52
CA ARG A 198 37.64 -5.40 3.60
C ARG A 198 36.97 -6.73 3.99
N ILE A 199 36.37 -7.39 3.01
CA ILE A 199 36.06 -8.81 3.12
C ILE A 199 37.40 -9.52 2.97
N ASP A 200 37.83 -10.22 4.01
CA ASP A 200 38.98 -11.13 3.93
C ASP A 200 38.75 -12.07 2.75
N ALA A 201 39.65 -12.04 1.77
CA ALA A 201 39.63 -12.97 0.65
C ALA A 201 39.90 -14.38 1.18
N GLY A 202 38.84 -15.11 1.49
CA GLY A 202 38.89 -16.50 1.89
C GLY A 202 38.99 -17.40 0.67
N VAL A 203 40.13 -18.06 0.47
CA VAL A 203 40.25 -19.14 -0.51
C VAL A 203 39.65 -20.40 0.11
N TYR A 204 38.49 -20.83 -0.39
CA TYR A 204 37.86 -22.10 -0.02
C TYR A 204 38.18 -23.15 -1.08
N ILE A 205 38.96 -24.17 -0.70
CA ILE A 205 39.25 -25.33 -1.55
C ILE A 205 38.64 -26.54 -0.85
N GLU A 206 37.57 -27.10 -1.43
CA GLU A 206 37.10 -28.43 -1.06
C GLU A 206 37.68 -29.46 -2.03
N GLY A 207 38.45 -30.41 -1.49
CA GLY A 207 38.94 -31.56 -2.23
C GLY A 207 37.91 -32.68 -2.14
N ILE A 208 37.41 -33.12 -3.29
CA ILE A 208 36.73 -34.41 -3.44
C ILE A 208 37.79 -35.50 -3.55
N ASP A 209 38.48 -35.81 -2.44
CA ASP A 209 38.96 -37.17 -2.17
C ASP A 209 39.54 -37.30 -0.76
N GLU A 210 39.13 -38.39 -0.12
CA GLU A 210 39.46 -38.86 1.21
C GLU A 210 40.83 -39.56 1.17
N LEU A 211 41.71 -39.27 2.15
CA LEU A 211 43.04 -39.87 2.36
C LEU A 211 44.07 -39.73 1.20
N ASP A 212 44.96 -38.74 1.31
CA ASP A 212 46.38 -39.09 1.39
C ASP A 212 47.22 -37.97 2.00
N GLY A 213 48.18 -38.38 2.84
CA GLY A 213 48.85 -37.55 3.81
C GLY A 213 49.69 -36.42 3.22
N LEU A 214 49.63 -35.28 3.90
CA LEU A 214 50.58 -34.18 3.82
C LEU A 214 52.01 -34.71 4.09
N SER A 215 52.86 -34.78 3.07
CA SER A 215 54.31 -34.76 3.25
C SER A 215 54.86 -33.47 2.63
N PHE A 216 55.21 -32.52 3.50
CA PHE A 216 56.03 -31.37 3.12
C PHE A 216 57.50 -31.83 3.00
N SER A 217 58.12 -31.51 1.86
CA SER A 217 59.56 -31.30 1.71
C SER A 217 59.80 -29.91 1.14
#